data_AF-A0A5C3LY15-F1
#
_entry.id   AF-A0A5C3LY15-F1
#
_cell.length_a   1.000
_cell.length_b   1.000
_cell.length_c   1.000
_cell.angle_alpha   90.00
_cell.angle_beta   90.00
_cell.angle_gamma   90.00
#
_symmetry.space_group_name_H-M   'P 1'
#
loop_
_entity.id
_entity.type
_entity.pdbx_description
1 polymer ?
#
loop_
_entity_poly.entity_id
_entity_poly.type
_entity_poly.pdbx_seq_one_letter_code
_entity_poly.pdbx_strand_id
1 'polypeptide(L)'
;MKSIALVALFLPLAFGAEYLVGVGKDETTGKKGLGFDPSSIHPLSGDVINFEFRSGSHSVVQSSYENPCTSNGGFNSGVITVADDLAVDASGLPSVKLTVNSTEPLWFFDEAGGLCNQGAVLSVNPSQTQTAAGFKENAAKAPATPATSATPSTTEDHSSHASESATGTAPGSSGAAQTSPASNAATKDGAIQFAGIAAVMAMFMGFF
;
A
#
# COMPACT_ATOMS: atom_id res chain seq x y z
N MET A 1 -41.14 4.57 -53.72
CA MET A 1 -40.81 3.83 -52.49
C MET A 1 -39.39 4.21 -52.10
N LYS A 2 -39.21 5.06 -51.08
CA LYS A 2 -37.90 5.55 -50.64
C LYS A 2 -37.45 4.67 -49.47
N SER A 3 -36.53 3.75 -49.73
CA SER A 3 -35.96 2.87 -48.72
C SER A 3 -35.04 3.71 -47.81
N ILE A 4 -35.42 3.84 -46.54
CA ILE A 4 -34.57 4.42 -45.50
C ILE A 4 -33.70 3.27 -44.97
N ALA A 5 -32.41 3.30 -45.30
CA ALA A 5 -31.44 2.38 -44.71
C ALA A 5 -31.14 2.83 -43.28
N LEU A 6 -31.54 2.02 -42.30
CA LEU A 6 -31.21 2.21 -40.89
C LEU A 6 -29.75 1.76 -40.69
N VAL A 7 -28.82 2.71 -40.59
CA VAL A 7 -27.43 2.42 -40.21
C VAL A 7 -27.39 2.26 -38.70
N ALA A 8 -27.28 1.01 -38.22
CA ALA A 8 -27.05 0.73 -36.81
C ALA A 8 -25.61 1.11 -36.45
N LEU A 9 -25.45 2.21 -35.72
CA LEU A 9 -24.17 2.63 -35.15
C LEU A 9 -23.85 1.71 -33.97
N PHE A 10 -23.07 0.64 -34.21
CA PHE A 10 -22.51 -0.17 -33.13
C PHE A 10 -21.48 0.69 -32.40
N LEU A 11 -21.88 1.28 -31.26
CA LEU A 11 -20.96 1.93 -30.36
C LEU A 11 -20.14 0.83 -29.66
N PRO A 12 -18.81 0.74 -29.88
CA PRO A 12 -18.01 -0.22 -29.14
C PRO A 12 -18.06 0.17 -27.65
N LEU A 13 -18.62 -0.71 -26.84
CA LEU A 13 -18.43 -0.66 -25.39
C LEU A 13 -16.95 -0.91 -25.13
N ALA A 14 -16.20 0.15 -24.82
CA ALA A 14 -14.85 0.03 -24.33
C ALA A 14 -14.92 -0.55 -22.91
N PHE A 15 -14.73 -1.86 -22.78
CA PHE A 15 -14.51 -2.50 -21.49
C PHE A 15 -13.05 -2.28 -21.10
N GLY A 16 -12.81 -1.80 -19.87
CA GLY A 16 -11.48 -1.82 -19.27
C GLY A 16 -11.01 -3.27 -19.05
N ALA A 17 -9.71 -3.51 -19.17
CA ALA A 17 -9.11 -4.80 -18.87
C ALA A 17 -9.14 -5.09 -17.36
N GLU A 18 -9.17 -6.37 -16.98
CA GLU A 18 -9.04 -6.79 -15.58
C GLU A 18 -7.65 -7.39 -15.35
N TYR A 19 -6.92 -6.84 -14.38
CA TYR A 19 -5.63 -7.34 -13.91
C TYR A 19 -5.84 -8.12 -12.61
N LEU A 20 -5.67 -9.44 -12.66
CA LEU A 20 -5.69 -10.27 -11.47
C LEU A 20 -4.33 -10.18 -10.75
N VAL A 21 -4.35 -9.78 -9.49
CA VAL A 21 -3.16 -9.76 -8.62
C VAL A 21 -3.43 -10.67 -7.44
N GLY A 22 -2.66 -11.75 -7.31
CA GLY A 22 -2.70 -12.63 -6.15
C GLY A 22 -1.98 -12.00 -4.97
N VAL A 23 -2.69 -11.84 -3.84
CA VAL A 23 -2.12 -11.33 -2.57
C VAL A 23 -1.78 -12.51 -1.67
N GLY A 24 -0.56 -12.57 -1.12
CA GLY A 24 -0.07 -13.73 -0.36
C GLY A 24 0.51 -14.83 -1.24
N LYS A 25 1.02 -14.46 -2.42
CA LYS A 25 1.64 -15.36 -3.40
C LYS A 25 3.06 -14.91 -3.69
N ASP A 26 3.99 -15.86 -3.68
CA ASP A 26 5.36 -15.60 -4.11
C ASP A 26 5.43 -15.62 -5.64
N GLU A 27 5.76 -14.48 -6.24
CA GLU A 27 5.83 -14.28 -7.69
C GLU A 27 6.89 -15.17 -8.38
N THR A 28 7.93 -15.60 -7.65
CA THR A 28 9.02 -16.40 -8.26
C THR A 28 8.65 -17.88 -8.34
N THR A 29 7.99 -18.40 -7.31
CA THR A 29 7.68 -19.82 -7.16
C THR A 29 6.23 -20.14 -7.51
N GLY A 30 5.35 -19.14 -7.56
CA GLY A 30 3.91 -19.28 -7.76
C GLY A 30 3.19 -19.98 -6.59
N LYS A 31 3.86 -20.12 -5.44
CA LYS A 31 3.33 -20.80 -4.25
C LYS A 31 2.81 -19.78 -3.24
N LYS A 32 2.17 -20.28 -2.18
CA LYS A 32 1.89 -19.49 -0.98
C LYS A 32 3.16 -18.80 -0.52
N GLY A 33 3.06 -17.51 -0.23
CA GLY A 33 4.22 -16.72 0.15
C GLY A 33 3.83 -15.31 0.58
N LEU A 34 4.81 -14.42 0.51
CA LEU A 34 4.63 -13.02 0.85
C LEU A 34 4.58 -12.17 -0.42
N GLY A 35 3.71 -11.16 -0.42
CA GLY A 35 3.64 -10.17 -1.48
C GLY A 35 2.56 -10.40 -2.52
N PHE A 36 2.87 -9.95 -3.73
CA PHE A 36 1.93 -9.76 -4.82
C PHE A 36 2.45 -10.48 -6.06
N ASP A 37 1.57 -11.21 -6.74
CA ASP A 37 1.87 -11.90 -8.00
C ASP A 37 0.82 -11.51 -9.06
N PRO A 38 1.20 -10.74 -10.10
CA PRO A 38 2.52 -10.12 -10.30
C PRO A 38 2.77 -8.95 -9.32
N SER A 39 4.03 -8.63 -9.03
CA SER A 39 4.43 -7.52 -8.15
C SER A 39 4.59 -6.19 -8.90
N SER A 40 4.45 -6.20 -10.22
CA SER A 40 4.35 -4.98 -11.03
C SER A 40 3.41 -5.14 -12.22
N ILE A 41 2.54 -4.15 -12.42
CA ILE A 41 1.54 -4.13 -13.51
C ILE A 41 1.47 -2.76 -14.17
N HIS A 42 0.96 -2.71 -15.41
CA HIS A 42 0.84 -1.48 -16.21
C HIS A 42 -0.58 -1.27 -16.77
N PRO A 43 -1.60 -1.11 -15.91
CA PRO A 43 -2.98 -0.87 -16.35
C PRO A 43 -3.18 0.54 -16.95
N LEU A 44 -4.14 0.67 -17.86
CA LEU A 44 -4.60 1.94 -18.40
C LEU A 44 -5.73 2.53 -17.55
N SER A 45 -6.03 3.82 -17.77
CA SER A 45 -7.22 4.44 -17.17
C SER A 45 -8.48 3.72 -17.66
N GLY A 46 -9.35 3.34 -16.72
CA GLY A 46 -10.55 2.54 -16.95
C GLY A 46 -10.38 1.05 -16.68
N ASP A 47 -9.16 0.54 -16.57
CA ASP A 47 -8.90 -0.85 -16.19
C ASP A 47 -9.23 -1.10 -14.71
N VAL A 48 -9.40 -2.37 -14.34
CA VAL A 48 -9.69 -2.80 -12.97
C VAL A 48 -8.59 -3.72 -12.48
N ILE A 49 -8.06 -3.45 -11.29
CA ILE A 49 -7.19 -4.37 -10.57
C ILE A 49 -8.07 -5.19 -9.63
N ASN A 50 -8.04 -6.50 -9.79
CA ASN A 50 -8.72 -7.45 -8.92
C ASN A 50 -7.69 -8.12 -8.01
N PHE A 51 -7.69 -7.74 -6.75
CA PHE A 51 -6.82 -8.31 -5.73
C PHE A 51 -7.48 -9.53 -5.12
N GLU A 52 -6.96 -10.73 -5.39
CA GLU A 52 -7.51 -11.98 -4.89
C GLU A 52 -6.60 -12.56 -3.79
N PHE A 53 -7.15 -12.81 -2.61
CA PHE A 53 -6.36 -13.11 -1.41
C PHE A 53 -6.16 -14.62 -1.27
N ARG A 54 -4.89 -15.02 -1.18
CA ARG A 54 -4.47 -16.40 -0.93
C ARG A 54 -4.51 -16.69 0.57
N SER A 55 -4.31 -17.96 0.93
CA SER A 55 -4.26 -18.38 2.34
C SER A 55 -3.25 -17.58 3.16
N GLY A 56 -3.63 -17.23 4.38
CA GLY A 56 -2.87 -16.33 5.25
C GLY A 56 -3.67 -15.08 5.59
N SER A 57 -3.03 -14.15 6.31
CA SER A 57 -3.58 -12.83 6.64
C SER A 57 -2.81 -11.78 5.85
N HIS A 58 -3.49 -11.12 4.92
CA HIS A 58 -2.87 -10.18 3.99
C HIS A 58 -3.75 -8.94 3.81
N SER A 59 -3.14 -7.83 3.40
CA SER A 59 -3.86 -6.63 2.99
C SER A 59 -3.28 -6.00 1.73
N VAL A 60 -4.03 -5.05 1.17
CA VAL A 60 -3.59 -4.16 0.08
C VAL A 60 -3.84 -2.73 0.54
N VAL A 61 -2.76 -2.05 0.92
CA VAL A 61 -2.81 -0.69 1.44
C VAL A 61 -2.00 0.22 0.54
N GLN A 62 -2.59 1.33 0.13
CA GLN A 62 -1.93 2.32 -0.70
C GLN A 62 -0.92 3.13 0.12
N SER A 63 0.26 3.34 -0.45
CA SER A 63 1.37 4.09 0.12
C SER A 63 1.98 5.04 -0.91
N SER A 64 3.19 5.53 -0.65
CA SER A 64 3.97 6.30 -1.62
C SER A 64 5.30 5.60 -1.91
N TYR A 65 5.89 5.92 -3.05
CA TYR A 65 7.19 5.38 -3.46
C TYR A 65 8.27 5.57 -2.38
N GLU A 66 8.26 6.73 -1.71
CA GLU A 66 9.22 7.13 -0.69
C GLU A 66 8.91 6.51 0.68
N ASN A 67 7.63 6.19 0.96
CA ASN A 67 7.17 5.65 2.24
C ASN A 67 6.34 4.37 2.05
N PRO A 68 6.93 3.27 1.53
CA PRO A 68 6.23 2.04 1.15
C PRO A 68 5.38 1.40 2.24
N CYS A 69 5.87 1.36 3.48
CA CYS A 69 5.26 0.59 4.58
C CYS A 69 4.37 1.44 5.49
N THR A 70 3.86 2.55 4.97
CA THR A 70 2.97 3.47 5.68
C THR A 70 1.82 3.84 4.77
N SER A 71 0.59 3.74 5.27
CA SER A 71 -0.58 4.18 4.51
C SER A 71 -0.47 5.67 4.17
N ASN A 72 -0.80 6.02 2.93
CA ASN A 72 -0.96 7.41 2.51
C ASN A 72 -2.39 7.94 2.70
N GLY A 73 -3.28 7.17 3.32
CA GLY A 73 -4.71 7.49 3.48
C GLY A 73 -5.57 7.20 2.24
N GLY A 74 -5.00 6.59 1.21
CA GLY A 74 -5.70 6.15 0.00
C GLY A 74 -6.42 4.81 0.18
N PHE A 75 -6.44 4.00 -0.88
CA PHE A 75 -7.08 2.70 -0.87
C PHE A 75 -6.55 1.80 0.25
N ASN A 76 -7.44 1.12 0.96
CA ASN A 76 -7.09 0.12 1.97
C ASN A 76 -8.16 -0.98 1.95
N SER A 77 -7.75 -2.23 1.72
CA SER A 77 -8.65 -3.38 1.74
C SER A 77 -9.07 -3.82 3.14
N GLY A 78 -8.35 -3.38 4.18
CA GLY A 78 -8.28 -4.05 5.47
C GLY A 78 -7.51 -5.37 5.37
N VAL A 79 -7.18 -5.95 6.53
CA VAL A 79 -6.61 -7.29 6.61
C VAL A 79 -7.69 -8.33 6.34
N ILE A 80 -7.47 -9.16 5.32
CA ILE A 80 -8.33 -10.27 4.94
C ILE A 80 -7.59 -11.57 5.28
N THR A 81 -8.26 -12.45 6.04
CA THR A 81 -7.71 -13.73 6.46
C THR A 81 -8.39 -14.87 5.72
N VAL A 82 -7.60 -15.73 5.10
CA VAL A 82 -8.02 -16.94 4.38
C VAL A 82 -7.39 -18.16 5.04
N ALA A 83 -8.14 -19.25 5.18
CA ALA A 83 -7.68 -20.45 5.87
C ALA A 83 -6.41 -21.06 5.25
N ASP A 84 -5.48 -21.50 6.10
CA ASP A 84 -4.14 -21.99 5.72
C ASP A 84 -4.14 -23.35 5.00
N ASP A 85 -5.24 -24.10 5.06
CA ASP A 85 -5.39 -25.43 4.45
C ASP A 85 -5.84 -25.39 2.99
N LEU A 86 -6.27 -24.23 2.48
CA LEU A 86 -6.70 -24.08 1.09
C LEU A 86 -5.51 -24.19 0.12
N ALA A 87 -5.75 -24.75 -1.07
CA ALA A 87 -4.77 -24.70 -2.17
C ALA A 87 -4.47 -23.24 -2.55
N VAL A 88 -3.27 -22.97 -3.08
CA VAL A 88 -2.84 -21.61 -3.43
C VAL A 88 -3.88 -20.90 -4.31
N ASP A 89 -4.22 -21.46 -5.47
CA ASP A 89 -5.24 -20.88 -6.36
C ASP A 89 -6.57 -21.63 -6.25
N ALA A 90 -7.06 -21.81 -5.02
CA ALA A 90 -8.39 -22.36 -4.78
C ALA A 90 -9.48 -21.48 -5.45
N SER A 91 -10.59 -22.09 -5.85
CA SER A 91 -11.72 -21.34 -6.42
C SER A 91 -12.49 -20.58 -5.36
N GLY A 92 -12.96 -19.37 -5.68
CA GLY A 92 -13.85 -18.59 -4.80
C GLY A 92 -13.12 -17.91 -3.63
N LEU A 93 -11.82 -17.64 -3.80
CA LEU A 93 -11.06 -16.84 -2.86
C LEU A 93 -11.63 -15.42 -2.78
N PRO A 94 -11.56 -14.77 -1.60
CA PRO A 94 -12.05 -13.41 -1.44
C PRO A 94 -11.23 -12.46 -2.30
N SER A 95 -11.87 -11.41 -2.79
CA SER A 95 -11.23 -10.43 -3.65
C SER A 95 -11.77 -9.02 -3.43
N VAL A 96 -10.92 -8.01 -3.62
CA VAL A 96 -11.32 -6.59 -3.68
C VAL A 96 -10.90 -5.97 -5.01
N LYS A 97 -11.68 -5.03 -5.52
CA LYS A 97 -11.43 -4.40 -6.82
C LYS A 97 -11.09 -2.93 -6.67
N LEU A 98 -10.14 -2.47 -7.47
CA LEU A 98 -9.76 -1.06 -7.62
C LEU A 98 -9.83 -0.66 -9.09
N THR A 99 -10.65 0.35 -9.41
CA THR A 99 -10.66 0.96 -10.74
C THR A 99 -9.49 1.93 -10.88
N VAL A 100 -8.72 1.78 -11.94
CA VAL A 100 -7.58 2.64 -12.27
C VAL A 100 -8.11 3.90 -12.97
N ASN A 101 -7.92 5.07 -12.35
CA ASN A 101 -8.45 6.33 -12.88
C ASN A 101 -7.43 7.08 -13.76
N SER A 102 -6.13 6.81 -13.61
CA SER A 102 -5.06 7.44 -14.38
C SER A 102 -3.90 6.46 -14.59
N THR A 103 -2.98 6.82 -15.48
CA THR A 103 -1.72 6.07 -15.68
C THR A 103 -0.59 6.55 -14.76
N GLU A 104 -0.92 7.32 -13.71
CA GLU A 104 0.07 7.74 -12.72
C GLU A 104 0.50 6.55 -11.85
N PRO A 105 1.75 6.53 -11.33
CA PRO A 105 2.22 5.45 -10.50
C PRO A 105 1.41 5.32 -9.21
N LEU A 106 0.97 4.10 -8.89
CA LEU A 106 0.37 3.75 -7.59
C LEU A 106 1.23 2.69 -6.90
N TRP A 107 1.30 2.79 -5.58
CA TRP A 107 2.20 2.02 -4.74
C TRP A 107 1.38 1.37 -3.63
N PHE A 108 1.53 0.06 -3.47
CA PHE A 108 0.79 -0.70 -2.47
C PHE A 108 1.71 -1.60 -1.67
N PHE A 109 1.32 -1.89 -0.44
CA PHE A 109 2.00 -2.82 0.44
C PHE A 109 1.01 -3.70 1.20
N ASP A 110 1.52 -4.82 1.71
CA ASP A 110 0.84 -5.65 2.69
C ASP A 110 1.22 -5.20 4.10
N GLU A 111 0.23 -4.75 4.88
CA GLU A 111 0.44 -4.24 6.24
C GLU A 111 0.54 -5.37 7.28
N ALA A 112 0.19 -6.61 6.92
CA ALA A 112 0.20 -7.73 7.84
C ALA A 112 1.63 -8.08 8.27
N GLY A 113 1.84 -8.28 9.58
CA GLY A 113 2.99 -9.00 10.13
C GLY A 113 4.39 -8.53 9.72
N GLY A 114 4.56 -7.27 9.28
CA GLY A 114 5.84 -6.76 8.78
C GLY A 114 6.25 -7.34 7.42
N LEU A 115 5.30 -7.85 6.63
CA LEU A 115 5.56 -8.41 5.30
C LEU A 115 6.06 -7.33 4.32
N CYS A 116 5.65 -6.08 4.47
CA CYS A 116 6.16 -4.97 3.64
C CYS A 116 7.69 -4.89 3.62
N ASN A 117 8.35 -4.92 4.78
CA ASN A 117 9.81 -4.85 4.86
C ASN A 117 10.50 -6.08 4.25
N GLN A 118 9.77 -7.18 4.07
CA GLN A 118 10.22 -8.40 3.41
C GLN A 118 10.00 -8.37 1.89
N GLY A 119 9.45 -7.28 1.36
CA GLY A 119 9.21 -7.10 -0.07
C GLY A 119 7.78 -7.37 -0.52
N ALA A 120 6.82 -7.47 0.41
CA ALA A 120 5.40 -7.55 0.07
C ALA A 120 4.85 -6.19 -0.38
N VAL A 121 5.26 -5.79 -1.59
CA VAL A 121 4.92 -4.52 -2.22
C VAL A 121 4.53 -4.71 -3.69
N LEU A 122 3.62 -3.87 -4.18
CA LEU A 122 3.15 -3.84 -5.56
C LEU A 122 3.35 -2.46 -6.17
N SER A 123 3.85 -2.46 -7.41
CA SER A 123 4.06 -1.26 -8.22
C SER A 123 3.11 -1.24 -9.41
N VAL A 124 2.21 -0.27 -9.46
CA VAL A 124 1.27 -0.07 -10.58
C VAL A 124 1.76 1.13 -11.39
N ASN A 125 1.94 0.94 -12.69
CA ASN A 125 2.48 1.96 -13.61
C ASN A 125 3.79 2.61 -13.11
N PRO A 126 4.82 1.84 -12.69
CA PRO A 126 6.11 2.42 -12.31
C PRO A 126 6.74 3.19 -13.48
N SER A 127 7.54 4.20 -13.17
CA SER A 127 8.24 5.00 -14.17
C SER A 127 9.70 4.58 -14.28
N GLN A 128 10.43 5.20 -15.22
CA GLN A 128 11.87 4.97 -15.37
C GLN A 128 12.69 5.46 -14.15
N THR A 129 12.16 6.44 -13.40
CA THR A 129 12.84 7.03 -12.23
C THR A 129 12.32 6.46 -10.91
N GLN A 130 11.03 6.11 -10.84
CA GLN A 130 10.41 5.40 -9.73
C GLN A 130 10.11 3.98 -10.17
N THR A 131 11.06 3.07 -9.94
CA THR A 131 11.02 1.70 -10.47
C THR A 131 10.47 0.72 -9.44
N ALA A 132 9.91 -0.41 -9.89
CA ALA A 132 9.47 -1.47 -8.98
C ALA A 132 10.61 -2.02 -8.10
N ALA A 133 11.82 -2.11 -8.65
CA ALA A 133 13.01 -2.50 -7.88
C ALA A 133 13.34 -1.48 -6.80
N GLY A 134 13.34 -0.19 -7.14
CA GLY A 134 13.57 0.89 -6.17
C GLY A 134 12.50 0.93 -5.08
N PHE A 135 11.24 0.62 -5.40
CA PHE A 135 10.18 0.52 -4.40
C PHE A 135 10.41 -0.63 -3.42
N LYS A 136 10.80 -1.81 -3.91
CA LYS A 136 11.19 -2.95 -3.06
C LYS A 136 12.39 -2.60 -2.16
N GLU A 137 13.39 -1.89 -2.67
CA GLU A 137 14.53 -1.42 -1.87
C GLU A 137 14.13 -0.40 -0.80
N ASN A 138 13.23 0.52 -1.13
CA ASN A 138 12.70 1.49 -0.16
C ASN A 138 11.93 0.76 0.95
N ALA A 139 11.16 -0.28 0.62
CA ALA A 139 10.41 -1.09 1.59
C ALA A 139 11.33 -1.80 2.58
N ALA A 140 12.41 -2.40 2.09
CA ALA A 140 13.42 -3.04 2.94
C ALA A 140 14.09 -2.06 3.93
N LYS A 141 14.15 -0.77 3.60
CA LYS A 141 14.76 0.29 4.43
C LYS A 141 13.75 1.06 5.28
N ALA A 142 12.45 0.86 5.06
CA ALA A 142 11.41 1.60 5.76
C ALA A 142 11.45 1.30 7.27
N PRO A 143 11.17 2.29 8.14
CA PRO A 143 11.05 2.04 9.58
C PRO A 143 10.02 0.94 9.84
N ALA A 144 10.36 -0.03 10.69
CA ALA A 144 9.43 -1.09 11.05
C ALA A 144 8.27 -0.52 11.87
N THR A 145 7.04 -0.67 11.37
CA THR A 145 5.83 -0.30 12.10
C THR A 145 5.42 -1.49 12.99
N PRO A 146 5.13 -1.30 14.29
CA PRO A 146 4.61 -2.37 15.13
C PRO A 146 3.29 -2.90 14.54
N ALA A 147 3.18 -4.21 14.35
CA ALA A 147 1.97 -4.84 13.83
C ALA A 147 0.78 -4.48 14.74
N THR A 148 -0.11 -3.61 14.26
CA THR A 148 -1.37 -3.33 14.93
C THR A 148 -2.46 -4.04 14.16
N SER A 149 -2.90 -5.20 14.66
CA SER A 149 -4.12 -5.84 14.20
C SER A 149 -5.29 -4.93 14.52
N ALA A 150 -5.71 -4.09 13.58
CA ALA A 150 -6.89 -3.27 13.73
C ALA A 150 -8.14 -4.14 13.49
N THR A 151 -8.88 -4.42 14.55
CA THR A 151 -10.24 -4.96 14.51
C THR A 151 -11.13 -4.02 13.67
N PRO A 152 -11.98 -4.53 12.75
CA PRO A 152 -12.87 -3.67 11.99
C PRO A 152 -13.91 -3.04 12.93
N SER A 153 -13.91 -1.71 13.00
CA SER A 153 -15.00 -0.94 13.60
C SER A 153 -16.20 -0.99 12.68
N THR A 154 -17.22 -1.77 13.04
CA THR A 154 -18.55 -1.68 12.43
C THR A 154 -19.18 -0.35 12.89
N THR A 155 -19.12 0.69 12.06
CA THR A 155 -20.05 1.81 12.16
C THR A 155 -21.39 1.39 11.57
N GLU A 156 -22.28 0.90 12.43
CA GLU A 156 -23.71 0.86 12.10
C GLU A 156 -24.29 2.28 12.23
N ASP A 157 -24.67 2.81 11.08
CA ASP A 157 -25.55 3.96 10.94
C ASP A 157 -26.99 3.54 11.28
N HIS A 158 -27.51 4.05 12.40
CA HIS A 158 -28.94 4.13 12.64
C HIS A 158 -29.30 5.56 13.05
N SER A 159 -29.83 6.30 12.08
CA SER A 159 -30.36 7.64 12.25
C SER A 159 -31.74 7.66 12.92
N SER A 160 -31.83 8.47 13.99
CA SER A 160 -32.91 9.40 14.38
C SER A 160 -34.31 8.91 14.85
N HIS A 161 -34.68 9.32 16.08
CA HIS A 161 -35.88 10.16 16.36
C HIS A 161 -35.90 10.79 17.78
N ALA A 162 -36.09 12.12 17.81
CA ALA A 162 -36.69 13.09 18.77
C ALA A 162 -37.15 12.65 20.19
N SER A 163 -37.22 13.47 21.26
CA SER A 163 -37.37 14.93 21.42
C SER A 163 -37.19 15.38 22.90
N GLU A 164 -37.08 16.70 23.08
CA GLU A 164 -37.42 17.56 24.25
C GLU A 164 -36.54 17.74 25.52
N SER A 165 -35.91 18.92 25.56
CA SER A 165 -35.95 19.99 26.59
C SER A 165 -35.91 19.70 28.09
N ALA A 166 -34.85 20.21 28.75
CA ALA A 166 -34.98 21.01 29.97
C ALA A 166 -33.79 21.96 30.18
N THR A 167 -34.14 23.21 30.45
CA THR A 167 -33.35 24.40 30.85
C THR A 167 -32.45 24.21 32.08
N GLY A 168 -31.30 24.88 32.11
CA GLY A 168 -30.47 25.04 33.31
C GLY A 168 -29.22 25.92 33.14
N THR A 169 -29.42 27.24 33.17
CA THR A 169 -28.58 28.31 33.77
C THR A 169 -27.05 28.12 33.94
N ALA A 170 -26.26 28.98 33.25
CA ALA A 170 -24.85 29.29 33.55
C ALA A 170 -24.71 30.28 34.74
N PRO A 171 -23.53 30.50 35.37
CA PRO A 171 -22.51 31.38 34.77
C PRO A 171 -21.02 31.19 35.19
N GLY A 172 -20.12 31.69 34.33
CA GLY A 172 -18.85 32.35 34.67
C GLY A 172 -17.61 31.45 34.89
N SER A 173 -16.37 31.85 34.64
CA SER A 173 -15.77 33.06 34.05
C SER A 173 -14.25 32.84 33.99
N SER A 174 -13.61 33.30 32.90
CA SER A 174 -12.26 33.91 32.84
C SER A 174 -10.96 33.14 33.12
N GLY A 175 -9.94 33.45 32.29
CA GLY A 175 -8.51 33.35 32.60
C GLY A 175 -7.71 32.63 31.51
N ALA A 176 -7.36 33.27 30.38
CA ALA A 176 -6.23 34.19 30.16
C ALA A 176 -4.83 33.52 30.14
N ALA A 177 -4.10 33.89 29.08
CA ALA A 177 -2.77 33.49 28.64
C ALA A 177 -1.63 33.64 29.66
N GLN A 178 -0.50 32.96 29.40
CA GLN A 178 0.89 33.49 29.50
C GLN A 178 1.91 32.41 29.07
N THR A 179 2.64 32.59 27.97
CA THR A 179 4.02 33.16 27.82
C THR A 179 5.17 32.27 28.30
N SER A 180 6.11 32.05 27.37
CA SER A 180 7.44 31.41 27.46
C SER A 180 8.38 32.03 28.53
N PRO A 181 9.55 31.44 28.80
CA PRO A 181 10.74 31.77 27.99
C PRO A 181 11.71 30.61 27.72
N ALA A 182 12.56 30.86 26.72
CA ALA A 182 13.75 30.11 26.35
C ALA A 182 14.85 30.18 27.42
N SER A 183 15.82 29.25 27.38
CA SER A 183 17.22 29.53 26.98
C SER A 183 18.22 28.48 27.52
N ASN A 184 19.33 28.38 26.77
CA ASN A 184 20.68 27.90 27.16
C ASN A 184 20.90 26.39 27.09
N ALA A 185 22.03 25.87 26.61
CA ALA A 185 23.22 26.41 25.96
C ALA A 185 24.08 25.20 25.54
N ALA A 186 24.93 25.39 24.51
CA ALA A 186 26.34 24.98 24.41
C ALA A 186 26.76 23.58 24.95
N THR A 187 27.62 22.77 24.31
CA THR A 187 28.86 23.10 23.59
C THR A 187 29.51 21.78 23.11
N LYS A 188 30.34 21.89 22.06
CA LYS A 188 31.66 21.25 21.89
C LYS A 188 31.82 19.79 21.48
N ASP A 189 32.48 19.68 20.32
CA ASP A 189 33.75 19.01 20.06
C ASP A 189 33.90 17.52 20.39
N GLY A 190 34.24 16.77 19.33
CA GLY A 190 34.74 15.40 19.44
C GLY A 190 35.27 14.89 18.11
N ALA A 191 36.25 15.60 17.54
CA ALA A 191 37.10 15.04 16.48
C ALA A 191 37.95 13.90 17.06
N ILE A 192 37.95 12.74 16.42
CA ILE A 192 39.05 11.78 16.54
C ILE A 192 39.31 11.13 15.19
N GLN A 193 40.56 11.22 14.80
CA GLN A 193 41.17 10.80 13.56
C GLN A 193 41.91 9.46 13.72
N PHE A 194 42.22 8.89 12.56
CA PHE A 194 43.37 8.03 12.20
C PHE A 194 43.26 6.49 12.19
N ALA A 195 44.01 5.98 11.20
CA ALA A 195 44.40 4.61 10.84
C ALA A 195 43.38 3.86 9.95
N GLY A 196 43.58 3.65 8.64
CA GLY A 196 44.83 3.53 7.89
C GLY A 196 45.37 2.11 7.98
N ILE A 197 44.92 1.22 7.08
CA ILE A 197 45.69 0.06 6.61
C ILE A 197 45.36 -0.22 5.14
N ALA A 198 46.43 -0.33 4.37
CA ALA A 198 46.48 -0.59 2.95
C ALA A 198 46.65 -2.08 2.63
N ALA A 199 46.42 -2.43 1.36
CA ALA A 199 46.78 -3.66 0.66
C ALA A 199 45.98 -4.91 1.09
N VAL A 200 45.51 -5.78 0.18
CA VAL A 200 46.29 -6.50 -0.82
C VAL A 200 45.46 -6.77 -2.07
N MET A 201 45.99 -6.35 -3.23
CA MET A 201 45.65 -6.90 -4.54
C MET A 201 46.28 -8.30 -4.65
N ALA A 202 45.48 -9.32 -4.98
CA ALA A 202 46.01 -10.58 -5.49
C ALA A 202 45.15 -11.06 -6.66
N MET A 203 45.78 -11.03 -7.84
CA MET A 203 45.34 -11.69 -9.07
C MET A 203 45.16 -13.19 -8.83
N PHE A 204 44.13 -13.77 -9.43
CA PHE A 204 44.21 -15.13 -9.94
C PHE A 204 43.53 -15.20 -11.32
N MET A 205 44.37 -15.28 -12.37
CA MET A 205 44.00 -15.78 -13.68
C MET A 205 44.04 -17.32 -13.60
N GLY A 206 43.11 -18.01 -14.26
CA GLY A 206 43.19 -19.46 -14.40
C GLY A 206 41.97 -20.10 -15.08
N PHE A 207 42.02 -20.13 -16.42
CA PHE A 207 41.51 -21.15 -17.34
C PHE A 207 40.50 -22.18 -16.81
N PHE A 208 39.29 -22.18 -17.37
CA PHE A 208 38.74 -23.22 -18.26
C PHE A 208 37.61 -22.61 -19.11
#